data_AF-A0AA37KAJ8-F1
#
_entry.id   AF-A0AA37KAJ8-F1
#
_cell.length_a   1.000
_cell.length_b   1.000
_cell.length_c   1.000
_cell.angle_alpha   90.00
_cell.angle_beta   90.00
_cell.angle_gamma   90.00
#
_symmetry.space_group_name_H-M   'P 1'
#
loop_
_entity.id
_entity.type
_entity.pdbx_description
1 polymer ?
#
loop_
_entity_poly.entity_id
_entity_poly.type
_entity_poly.pdbx_seq_one_letter_code
_entity_poly.pdbx_strand_id
1 'polypeptide(L)' 'MTKDMNEMKKKRGRLTLGRPRKLTRGVTVKFSSVSYEALRFRARKSSRSLAATVTARHTPEENALLRSLAGMANNLD' A
#
# COMPACT_ATOMS: atom_id res chain seq x y z
N MET A 1 21.17 5.58 -56.52
CA MET A 1 21.40 6.32 -55.25
C MET A 1 20.61 7.60 -55.40
N THR A 2 19.49 7.80 -54.72
CA THR A 2 19.42 8.23 -53.32
C THR A 2 18.01 7.95 -52.80
N LYS A 3 17.90 7.20 -51.69
CA LYS A 3 16.63 7.08 -50.97
C LYS A 3 16.42 8.39 -50.22
N ASP A 4 15.26 9.03 -50.39
CA ASP A 4 14.86 10.22 -49.66
C ASP A 4 14.91 9.97 -48.15
N MET A 5 16.02 10.36 -47.53
CA MET A 5 16.27 10.21 -46.09
C MET A 5 15.32 11.07 -45.23
N ASN A 6 14.48 11.89 -45.86
CA ASN A 6 13.58 12.83 -45.21
C ASN A 6 12.29 12.17 -44.67
N GLU A 7 11.85 11.04 -45.24
CA GLU A 7 10.65 10.35 -44.74
C GLU A 7 10.87 9.54 -43.46
N MET A 8 12.13 9.24 -43.10
CA MET A 8 12.45 8.46 -41.90
C MET A 8 12.42 9.28 -40.61
N LYS A 9 12.29 10.61 -40.69
CA LYS A 9 12.05 11.46 -39.51
C LYS A 9 10.56 11.57 -39.19
N LYS A 10 9.85 10.43 -39.19
CA LYS A 10 8.58 10.34 -38.47
C LYS A 10 8.88 10.75 -37.03
N LYS A 11 8.39 11.93 -36.65
CA LYS A 11 8.51 12.46 -35.30
C LYS A 11 8.00 11.37 -34.36
N ARG A 12 8.92 10.62 -33.75
CA ARG A 12 8.65 9.81 -32.58
C ARG A 12 8.33 10.82 -31.48
N GLY A 13 7.12 11.34 -31.52
CA GLY A 13 6.57 12.14 -30.44
C GLY A 13 6.76 11.35 -29.17
N ARG A 14 7.20 12.03 -28.11
CA ARG A 14 7.24 11.47 -26.77
C ARG A 14 5.90 10.78 -26.53
N LEU A 15 5.92 9.46 -26.36
CA LEU A 15 4.74 8.72 -25.96
C LEU A 15 4.19 9.44 -24.74
N THR A 16 2.99 10.00 -24.86
CA THR A 16 2.29 10.53 -23.69
C THR A 16 2.11 9.32 -22.79
N LEU A 17 2.89 9.26 -21.70
CA LEU A 17 2.68 8.24 -20.69
C LEU A 17 1.20 8.36 -20.32
N GLY A 18 0.39 7.38 -20.76
CA GLY A 18 -1.00 7.29 -20.32
C GLY A 18 -1.01 7.41 -18.80
N ARG A 19 -2.06 8.02 -18.23
CA ARG A 19 -2.13 8.33 -16.79
C ARG A 19 -1.53 7.17 -15.99
N PRO A 20 -0.48 7.41 -15.17
CA PRO A 20 0.21 6.33 -14.49
C PRO A 20 -0.81 5.54 -13.68
N ARG A 21 -1.01 4.26 -14.05
CA ARG A 21 -1.89 3.38 -13.32
C ARG A 21 -1.28 3.24 -11.92
N LYS A 22 -2.05 3.55 -10.86
CA LYS A 22 -1.59 3.40 -9.47
C LYS A 22 -1.09 1.97 -9.28
N LEU A 23 0.20 1.82 -8.99
CA LEU A 23 0.86 0.52 -8.72
C LEU A 23 0.43 -0.07 -7.36
N THR A 24 -0.18 0.73 -6.50
CA THR A 24 -0.69 0.32 -5.20
C THR A 24 -1.98 -0.48 -5.35
N ARG A 25 -2.02 -1.71 -4.84
CA ARG A 25 -3.26 -2.48 -4.76
C ARG A 25 -4.16 -1.89 -3.68
N GLY A 26 -5.36 -1.47 -4.07
CA GLY A 26 -6.42 -1.13 -3.12
C GLY A 26 -7.05 -2.43 -2.60
N VAL A 27 -7.18 -2.56 -1.29
CA VAL A 27 -7.90 -3.65 -0.64
C VAL A 27 -9.10 -3.05 0.08
N THR A 28 -10.29 -3.60 -0.16
CA THR A 28 -11.48 -3.26 0.59
C THR A 28 -11.64 -4.25 1.74
N VAL A 29 -11.69 -3.74 2.96
CA VAL A 29 -11.96 -4.53 4.16
C VAL A 29 -13.26 -4.06 4.78
N LYS A 30 -14.03 -5.00 5.34
CA LYS A 30 -15.28 -4.71 6.03
C LYS A 30 -15.04 -4.87 7.53
N PHE A 31 -15.31 -3.82 8.27
CA PHE A 31 -15.23 -3.83 9.73
C PHE A 31 -16.63 -3.99 10.32
N SER A 32 -16.72 -4.64 11.48
CA SER A 32 -17.89 -4.52 12.34
C SER A 32 -17.99 -3.08 12.88
N SER A 33 -19.18 -2.68 13.34
CA SER A 33 -19.39 -1.35 13.94
C SER A 33 -18.42 -1.07 15.09
N VAL A 34 -18.28 -2.02 16.01
CA VAL A 34 -17.39 -1.94 17.17
C VAL A 34 -15.93 -1.74 16.75
N SER A 35 -15.46 -2.54 15.78
CA SER A 35 -14.08 -2.46 15.30
C SER A 35 -13.79 -1.15 14.58
N TYR A 36 -14.77 -0.65 13.82
CA TYR A 36 -14.67 0.63 13.11
C TYR A 36 -14.54 1.81 14.09
N GLU A 37 -15.35 1.85 15.15
CA GLU A 37 -15.28 2.93 16.15
C GLU A 37 -13.96 2.89 16.93
N ALA A 38 -13.48 1.71 17.32
CA ALA A 38 -12.17 1.57 17.96
C ALA A 38 -11.03 2.06 17.05
N LEU A 39 -11.09 1.73 15.75
CA LEU A 39 -10.14 2.21 14.76
C LEU A 39 -10.21 3.74 14.58
N ARG A 40 -11.42 4.29 14.50
CA ARG A 40 -11.67 5.73 14.35
C ARG A 40 -11.17 6.51 15.56
N PHE A 41 -11.36 6.00 16.77
CA PHE A 41 -10.82 6.60 17.98
C PHE A 41 -9.28 6.64 17.95
N ARG A 42 -8.61 5.53 17.61
CA ARG A 42 -7.14 5.47 17.48
C ARG A 42 -6.61 6.44 16.40
N ALA A 43 -7.28 6.52 15.26
CA ALA A 43 -6.90 7.41 14.17
C ALA A 43 -6.98 8.88 14.60
N ARG A 44 -8.04 9.27 15.31
CA ARG A 44 -8.19 10.64 15.86
C ARG A 44 -7.13 10.94 16.92
N LYS A 45 -6.86 10.00 17.84
CA LYS A 45 -5.85 10.17 18.90
C LYS A 45 -4.44 10.34 18.33
N SER A 46 -4.12 9.64 17.25
CA SER A 46 -2.82 9.72 16.57
C SER A 46 -2.75 10.80 15.50
N SER A 47 -3.83 11.58 15.29
CA SER A 47 -3.94 12.57 14.21
C SER A 47 -3.59 12.01 12.82
N ARG A 48 -3.94 10.73 12.59
CA ARG A 48 -3.68 10.00 11.33
C ARG A 48 -4.99 9.69 10.61
N SER A 49 -4.88 9.41 9.31
CA SER A 49 -6.02 8.87 8.55
C SER A 49 -6.33 7.43 8.97
N LEU A 50 -7.58 7.00 8.73
CA LEU A 50 -7.98 5.61 8.96
C LEU A 50 -7.09 4.63 8.19
N ALA A 51 -6.80 4.92 6.92
CA ALA A 51 -5.93 4.09 6.09
C ALA A 51 -4.50 4.01 6.64
N ALA A 52 -3.94 5.12 7.12
CA ALA A 52 -2.62 5.14 7.73
C ALA A 52 -2.58 4.40 9.08
N THR A 53 -3.70 4.35 9.79
CA THR A 53 -3.82 3.61 11.06
C THR A 53 -3.97 2.11 10.83
N VAL A 54 -4.69 1.70 9.78
CA VAL A 54 -4.80 0.29 9.37
C VAL A 54 -3.47 -0.24 8.85
N THR A 55 -2.72 0.60 8.13
CA THR A 55 -1.41 0.24 7.56
C THR A 55 -0.24 0.58 8.47
N ALA A 56 -0.51 1.14 9.66
CA ALA A 56 0.52 1.46 10.63
C ALA A 56 1.23 0.16 11.01
N ARG A 57 2.54 0.14 10.80
CA ARG A 57 3.37 -0.96 11.26
C ARG A 57 3.41 -0.93 12.78
N HIS A 58 3.29 -2.09 13.38
CA HIS A 58 3.61 -2.30 14.78
C HIS A 58 5.05 -1.89 15.07
N THR A 59 5.30 -1.42 16.30
CA THR A 59 6.67 -1.11 16.72
C THR A 59 7.51 -2.40 16.69
N PRO A 60 8.85 -2.29 16.59
CA PRO A 60 9.73 -3.47 16.67
C PRO A 60 9.49 -4.29 17.94
N GLU A 61 9.21 -3.62 19.06
CA GLU A 61 8.88 -4.23 20.36
C GLU A 61 7.57 -5.01 20.30
N GLU A 62 6.50 -4.40 19.77
CA GLU A 62 5.21 -5.08 19.58
C GLU A 62 5.34 -6.31 18.67
N ASN A 63 6.11 -6.20 17.58
CA ASN A 63 6.36 -7.33 16.69
C ASN A 63 7.15 -8.45 17.37
N ALA A 64 8.13 -8.12 18.22
CA ALA A 64 8.89 -9.10 18.98
C ALA A 64 7.99 -9.85 19.98
N LEU A 65 7.10 -9.13 20.67
CA LEU A 65 6.11 -9.72 21.58
C LEU A 65 5.16 -10.66 20.84
N LEU A 66 4.60 -10.24 19.69
CA LEU A 66 3.73 -11.08 18.87
C LEU A 66 4.42 -12.35 18.39
N ARG A 67 5.70 -12.25 18.01
CA ARG A 67 6.49 -13.40 17.54
C ARG A 67 6.82 -14.38 18.66
N SER A 68 7.13 -13.86 19.85
CA SER A 68 7.32 -14.67 21.07
C SER A 68 6.04 -15.39 21.46
N LEU A 69 4.91 -14.68 21.47
CA LEU A 69 3.60 -15.25 21.77
C LEU A 69 3.21 -16.37 20.81
N ALA A 70 3.41 -16.16 19.50
CA ALA A 70 3.17 -17.21 18.51
C ALA A 70 4.08 -18.43 18.74
N GLY A 71 5.35 -18.21 19.08
CA GLY A 71 6.27 -19.30 19.45
C GLY A 71 5.79 -20.09 20.67
N MET A 72 5.36 -19.41 21.73
CA MET A 72 4.81 -20.07 22.93
C MET A 72 3.53 -20.86 22.62
N ALA A 73 2.63 -20.31 21.81
CA ALA A 73 1.40 -20.99 21.42
C ALA A 73 1.67 -22.29 20.64
N ASN A 74 2.74 -22.32 19.83
CA ASN A 74 3.16 -23.50 19.09
C ASN A 74 3.82 -24.58 19.96
N ASN A 75 4.13 -24.29 21.23
CA ASN A 75 4.70 -25.25 22.19
C ASN A 75 3.63 -25.83 23.14
N LEU A 76 2.36 -25.48 22.93
CA LEU A 76 1.21 -26.03 23.66
C LEU A 76 0.55 -27.11 22.80
N ASP A 77 1.23 -28.25 22.65
CA ASP A 77 0.59 -29.51 22.20
C ASP A 77 -0.19 -30.16 23.34
#